data_AF-A0A8C1XA31-F1
#
_entry.id   AF-A0A8C1XA31-F1
#
_cell.length_a   1.000
_cell.length_b   1.000
_cell.length_c   1.000
_cell.angle_alpha   90.00
_cell.angle_beta   90.00
_cell.angle_gamma   90.00
#
_symmetry.space_group_name_H-M   'P 1'
#
loop_
_entity.id
_entity.type
_entity.pdbx_description
1 polymer ?
#
loop_
_entity_poly.entity_id
_entity_poly.type
_entity_poly.pdbx_seq_one_letter_code
_entity_poly.pdbx_strand_id
1 'polypeptide(L)'
;NEGLGNLLVLRDILITYAAYHPGTYAQGMNDLCSRFLEVLHSEVDTYWSFSCYMEKFSKDFCADGLYRKMGEFPNRLDLLEAALLKELDPQLHSHLVTDNMEKITFCHRWLLLAFQREFEHSDALRLFEILSCDHLELISQQVDRARYQERLARKYSLGKKP
;
A
#
# COMPACT_ATOMS: atom_id res chain seq x y z
N ASN A 1 14.42 -7.72 25.68
CA ASN A 1 13.10 -7.26 26.17
C ASN A 1 12.40 -6.29 25.24
N GLU A 2 13.10 -5.45 24.45
CA GLU A 2 12.48 -4.51 23.50
C GLU A 2 11.70 -5.20 22.36
N GLY A 3 12.23 -6.30 21.80
CA GLY A 3 11.54 -7.03 20.72
C GLY A 3 10.16 -7.58 21.12
N LEU A 4 9.97 -7.95 22.40
CA LEU A 4 8.68 -8.40 22.90
C LEU A 4 7.68 -7.23 23.01
N GLY A 5 8.16 -6.04 23.36
CA GLY A 5 7.35 -4.82 23.42
C GLY A 5 6.82 -4.41 22.05
N ASN A 6 7.68 -4.42 21.02
CA ASN A 6 7.28 -4.07 19.65
C ASN A 6 6.27 -5.07 19.07
N LEU A 7 6.37 -6.36 19.42
CA LEU A 7 5.40 -7.37 18.99
C LEU A 7 4.02 -7.16 19.63
N LEU A 8 3.96 -6.70 20.88
CA LEU A 8 2.70 -6.36 21.54
C LEU A 8 2.06 -5.12 20.90
N VAL A 9 2.85 -4.07 20.65
CA VAL A 9 2.39 -2.87 19.95
C VAL A 9 1.86 -3.22 18.57
N LEU A 10 2.59 -4.03 17.80
CA LEU A 10 2.16 -4.49 16.48
C LEU A 10 0.81 -5.24 16.55
N ARG A 11 0.66 -6.14 17.52
CA ARG A 11 -0.58 -6.88 17.76
C ARG A 11 -1.73 -5.91 18.04
N ASP A 12 -1.52 -4.93 18.92
CA ASP A 12 -2.56 -4.02 19.38
C ASP A 12 -3.01 -3.07 18.25
N ILE A 13 -2.09 -2.62 17.40
CA ILE A 13 -2.39 -1.85 16.18
C ILE A 13 -3.25 -2.69 15.22
N LEU A 14 -2.87 -3.94 14.95
CA LEU A 14 -3.59 -4.81 14.02
C LEU A 14 -4.99 -5.19 14.54
N ILE A 15 -5.13 -5.44 15.84
CA ILE A 15 -6.43 -5.68 16.48
C ILE A 15 -7.31 -4.44 16.34
N THR A 16 -6.76 -3.26 16.63
CA THR A 16 -7.47 -1.99 16.47
C THR A 16 -7.93 -1.81 15.03
N TYR A 17 -7.03 -2.03 14.06
CA TYR A 17 -7.37 -1.94 12.64
C TYR A 17 -8.50 -2.90 12.24
N ALA A 18 -8.43 -4.16 12.68
CA ALA A 18 -9.44 -5.17 12.38
C ALA A 18 -10.80 -4.86 13.02
N ALA A 19 -10.81 -4.21 14.20
CA ALA A 19 -12.04 -3.76 14.85
C ALA A 19 -12.74 -2.64 14.06
N TYR A 20 -11.98 -1.71 13.48
CA TYR A 20 -12.52 -0.63 12.64
C TYR A 20 -12.84 -1.06 11.21
N HIS A 21 -12.21 -2.14 10.71
CA HIS A 21 -12.39 -2.65 9.35
C HIS A 21 -12.68 -4.17 9.34
N PRO A 22 -13.91 -4.59 9.72
CA PRO A 22 -14.24 -6.01 9.84
C PRO A 22 -14.02 -6.78 8.53
N GLY A 23 -13.31 -7.92 8.60
CA GLY A 23 -13.07 -8.81 7.46
C GLY A 23 -11.99 -8.37 6.47
N THR A 24 -11.23 -7.32 6.78
CA THR A 24 -10.17 -6.79 5.90
C THR A 24 -8.76 -7.24 6.29
N TYR A 25 -8.57 -7.79 7.49
CA TYR A 25 -7.27 -8.34 7.87
C TYR A 25 -6.93 -9.55 7.02
N ALA A 26 -5.76 -9.52 6.40
CA ALA A 26 -5.21 -10.56 5.55
C ALA A 26 -3.72 -10.77 5.85
N GLN A 27 -3.26 -11.98 5.56
CA GLN A 27 -1.87 -12.37 5.78
C GLN A 27 -0.93 -11.50 4.93
N GLY A 28 0.12 -10.96 5.56
CA GLY A 28 1.04 -9.97 4.96
C GLY A 28 0.83 -8.54 5.47
N MET A 29 -0.34 -8.22 6.01
CA MET A 29 -0.59 -6.91 6.63
C MET A 29 0.24 -6.69 7.91
N ASN A 30 0.57 -7.77 8.62
CA ASN A 30 1.46 -7.73 9.78
C ASN A 30 2.89 -7.34 9.38
N ASP A 31 3.39 -7.85 8.26
CA ASP A 31 4.73 -7.55 7.76
C ASP A 31 4.80 -6.05 7.41
N LEU A 32 3.78 -5.54 6.71
CA LEU A 32 3.64 -4.13 6.37
C LEU A 32 3.55 -3.23 7.62
N CYS A 33 2.69 -3.58 8.58
CA CYS A 33 2.51 -2.81 9.80
C CYS A 33 3.79 -2.76 10.65
N SER A 34 4.56 -3.85 10.66
CA SER A 34 5.85 -3.91 11.37
C SER A 34 6.87 -2.91 10.83
N ARG A 35 6.82 -2.61 9.52
CA ARG A 35 7.71 -1.63 8.88
C ARG A 35 7.32 -0.20 9.22
N PHE A 36 6.03 0.11 9.23
CA PHE A 36 5.57 1.40 9.73
C PHE A 36 6.01 1.62 11.19
N LEU A 37 5.90 0.59 12.03
CA LEU A 37 6.35 0.67 13.43
C LEU A 37 7.86 0.84 13.55
N GLU A 38 8.62 0.19 12.68
CA GLU A 38 10.07 0.30 12.62
C GLU A 38 10.56 1.66 12.13
N VAL A 39 9.84 2.33 11.23
CA VAL A 39 10.20 3.67 10.72
C VAL A 39 9.73 4.77 11.68
N LEU A 40 8.49 4.68 12.17
CA LEU A 40 7.83 5.75 12.92
C LEU A 40 8.11 5.68 14.42
N HIS A 41 8.47 4.50 14.95
CA HIS A 41 8.73 4.25 16.37
C HIS A 41 7.61 4.73 17.32
N SER A 42 6.38 4.87 16.81
CA SER A 42 5.23 5.43 17.51
C SER A 42 3.99 4.63 17.14
N GLU A 43 3.29 4.09 18.14
CA GLU A 43 2.09 3.29 17.94
C GLU A 43 0.99 4.08 17.21
N VAL A 44 0.76 5.32 17.63
CA VAL A 44 -0.31 6.17 17.11
C VAL A 44 -0.04 6.56 15.66
N ASP A 45 1.18 7.01 15.37
CA ASP A 45 1.55 7.40 14.01
C ASP A 45 1.55 6.18 13.08
N THR A 46 2.04 5.04 13.58
CA THR A 46 1.97 3.76 12.87
C THR A 46 0.55 3.39 12.52
N TYR A 47 -0.39 3.47 13.47
CA TYR A 47 -1.79 3.13 13.22
C TYR A 47 -2.41 4.02 12.13
N TRP A 48 -2.22 5.34 12.19
CA TRP A 48 -2.81 6.25 11.23
C TRP A 48 -2.18 6.14 9.84
N SER A 49 -0.84 6.07 9.76
CA SER A 49 -0.13 5.87 8.50
C SER A 49 -0.47 4.53 7.86
N PHE A 50 -0.50 3.45 8.65
CA PHE A 50 -0.90 2.13 8.18
C PHE A 50 -2.36 2.10 7.72
N SER A 51 -3.29 2.64 8.51
CA SER A 51 -4.71 2.66 8.16
C SER A 51 -4.95 3.43 6.86
N CYS A 52 -4.31 4.58 6.72
CA CYS A 52 -4.39 5.42 5.53
C CYS A 52 -3.82 4.70 4.29
N TYR A 53 -2.68 4.03 4.44
CA TYR A 53 -2.12 3.19 3.37
C TYR A 53 -3.09 2.06 2.97
N MET A 54 -3.72 1.41 3.95
CA MET A 54 -4.63 0.31 3.71
C MET A 54 -5.97 0.72 3.08
N GLU A 55 -6.38 1.99 3.10
CA GLU A 55 -7.55 2.45 2.34
C GLU A 55 -7.42 2.17 0.84
N LYS A 56 -6.20 2.28 0.30
CA LYS A 56 -5.90 2.00 -1.12
C LYS A 56 -5.50 0.55 -1.34
N PHE A 57 -4.65 0.00 -0.47
CA PHE A 57 -4.01 -1.29 -0.71
C PHE A 57 -4.73 -2.48 -0.06
N SER A 58 -5.69 -2.29 0.84
CA SER A 58 -6.44 -3.42 1.49
C SER A 58 -7.03 -4.41 0.49
N LYS A 59 -7.55 -3.91 -0.64
CA LYS A 59 -8.13 -4.75 -1.70
C LYS A 59 -7.09 -5.65 -2.37
N ASP A 60 -5.82 -5.29 -2.34
CA ASP A 60 -4.75 -6.11 -2.90
C ASP A 60 -4.34 -7.25 -1.95
N PHE A 61 -4.65 -7.14 -0.66
CA PHE A 61 -4.41 -8.19 0.33
C PHE A 61 -5.62 -9.14 0.53
N CYS A 62 -6.84 -8.69 0.26
CA CYS A 62 -8.02 -9.57 0.32
C CYS A 62 -7.94 -10.70 -0.72
N ALA A 63 -8.58 -11.84 -0.42
CA ALA A 63 -8.66 -13.01 -1.31
C ALA A 63 -9.13 -12.65 -2.72
N ASP A 64 -10.03 -11.66 -2.85
CA ASP A 64 -10.53 -11.14 -4.11
C ASP A 64 -9.49 -10.32 -4.89
N GLY A 65 -8.53 -9.69 -4.22
CA GLY A 65 -7.35 -9.07 -4.83
C GLY A 65 -6.41 -10.10 -5.45
N LEU A 66 -6.10 -11.15 -4.70
CA LEU A 66 -5.35 -12.31 -5.22
C LEU A 66 -6.11 -13.01 -6.36
N TYR A 67 -7.43 -13.15 -6.27
CA TYR A 67 -8.26 -13.76 -7.33
C TYR A 67 -8.46 -12.84 -8.55
N ARG A 68 -8.44 -11.52 -8.38
CA ARG A 68 -8.52 -10.55 -9.48
C ARG A 68 -7.16 -10.26 -10.12
N LYS A 69 -6.06 -10.57 -9.42
CA LYS A 69 -4.69 -10.50 -9.96
C LYS A 69 -4.18 -11.86 -10.50
N MET A 70 -4.68 -13.00 -9.99
CA MET A 70 -4.45 -14.34 -10.56
C MET A 70 -5.60 -14.82 -11.47
N GLY A 71 -6.72 -14.11 -11.53
CA GLY A 71 -7.87 -14.46 -12.34
C GLY A 71 -7.67 -14.21 -13.82
N GLU A 72 -8.64 -14.65 -14.63
CA GLU A 72 -8.61 -14.50 -16.08
C GLU A 72 -8.46 -13.04 -16.54
N PHE A 73 -8.92 -12.07 -15.74
CA PHE A 73 -8.85 -10.64 -16.04
C PHE A 73 -7.56 -9.99 -15.52
N PRO A 74 -6.63 -9.58 -16.41
CA PRO A 74 -5.41 -8.90 -15.99
C PRO A 74 -5.77 -7.58 -15.29
N ASN A 75 -5.12 -7.32 -14.16
CA ASN A 75 -5.32 -6.07 -13.46
C ASN A 75 -4.52 -4.94 -14.14
N ARG A 76 -4.85 -3.68 -13.83
CA ARG A 76 -4.20 -2.50 -14.45
C ARG A 76 -2.67 -2.46 -14.29
N LEU A 77 -2.15 -3.14 -13.27
CA LEU A 77 -0.71 -3.25 -13.01
C LEU A 77 -0.08 -4.29 -13.95
N ASP A 78 -0.67 -5.48 -14.13
CA ASP A 78 -0.18 -6.49 -15.08
C ASP A 78 -0.13 -5.96 -16.51
N LEU A 79 -1.17 -5.21 -16.91
CA LEU A 79 -1.23 -4.57 -18.23
C LEU A 79 -0.16 -3.49 -18.40
N LEU A 80 0.13 -2.75 -17.32
CA LEU A 80 1.15 -1.70 -17.34
C LEU A 80 2.56 -2.31 -17.34
N GLU A 81 2.80 -3.36 -16.56
CA GLU A 81 4.07 -4.09 -16.51
C GLU A 81 4.41 -4.73 -17.85
N ALA A 82 3.45 -5.44 -18.45
CA ALA A 82 3.63 -6.03 -19.78
C ALA A 82 3.87 -4.96 -20.85
N ALA A 83 3.15 -3.84 -20.80
CA ALA A 83 3.33 -2.73 -21.73
C ALA A 83 4.70 -2.04 -21.54
N LEU A 84 5.13 -1.80 -20.30
CA LEU A 84 6.43 -1.20 -20.00
C LEU A 84 7.57 -2.12 -20.43
N LEU A 85 7.46 -3.43 -20.17
CA LEU A 85 8.46 -4.40 -20.58
C LEU A 85 8.55 -4.48 -22.10
N LYS A 86 7.41 -4.43 -22.80
CA LYS A 86 7.39 -4.41 -24.26
C LYS A 86 8.09 -3.21 -24.87
N GLU A 87 8.01 -2.04 -24.23
CA GLU A 87 8.69 -0.82 -24.68
C GLU A 87 10.19 -0.82 -24.30
N LEU A 88 10.54 -1.35 -23.12
CA LEU A 88 11.93 -1.36 -22.63
C LEU A 88 12.78 -2.48 -23.26
N ASP A 89 12.22 -3.70 -23.34
CA ASP A 89 12.87 -4.88 -23.90
C ASP A 89 11.85 -5.76 -24.65
N PRO A 90 11.62 -5.47 -25.95
CA PRO A 90 10.71 -6.24 -26.78
C PRO A 90 11.13 -7.71 -26.95
N GLN A 91 12.43 -8.02 -26.89
CA GLN A 91 12.93 -9.38 -27.06
C GLN A 91 12.57 -10.23 -25.85
N LEU A 92 12.79 -9.71 -24.64
CA LEU A 92 12.40 -10.37 -23.40
C LEU A 92 10.88 -10.53 -23.31
N HIS A 93 10.11 -9.52 -23.67
CA HIS A 93 8.65 -9.63 -23.72
C HIS A 93 8.20 -10.75 -24.70
N SER A 94 8.77 -10.81 -25.91
CA SER A 94 8.44 -11.86 -26.87
C SER A 94 8.79 -13.27 -26.37
N HIS A 95 9.89 -13.41 -25.63
CA HIS A 95 10.27 -14.66 -25.01
C HIS A 95 9.26 -15.09 -23.95
N LEU A 96 8.88 -14.18 -23.04
CA LEU A 96 7.86 -14.45 -22.01
C LEU A 96 6.50 -14.81 -22.60
N VAL A 97 6.08 -14.15 -23.69
CA VAL A 97 4.84 -14.51 -24.41
C VAL A 97 4.92 -15.92 -24.99
N THR A 98 6.07 -16.32 -25.53
CA THR A 98 6.26 -17.66 -26.11
C THR A 98 6.09 -18.76 -25.05
N ASP A 99 6.47 -18.47 -23.81
CA ASP A 99 6.37 -19.38 -22.67
C ASP A 99 5.06 -19.23 -21.86
N ASN A 100 4.04 -18.54 -22.39
CA ASN A 100 2.77 -18.23 -21.69
C ASN A 100 2.97 -17.46 -20.36
N MET A 101 4.02 -16.67 -20.24
CA MET A 101 4.36 -15.84 -19.06
C MET A 101 4.10 -14.33 -19.28
N GLU A 102 3.24 -13.99 -20.23
CA GLU A 102 2.86 -12.61 -20.58
C GLU A 102 2.32 -11.77 -19.41
N LYS A 103 1.74 -12.41 -18.39
CA LYS A 103 1.17 -11.74 -17.21
C LYS A 103 2.18 -11.47 -16.10
N ILE A 104 3.46 -11.85 -16.27
CA ILE A 104 4.57 -11.60 -15.32
C ILE A 104 4.18 -11.89 -13.86
N THR A 105 3.41 -12.95 -13.63
CA THR A 105 2.80 -13.23 -12.32
C THR A 105 3.81 -13.48 -11.21
N PHE A 106 5.06 -13.80 -11.57
CA PHE A 106 6.18 -13.94 -10.63
C PHE A 106 6.58 -12.60 -9.97
N CYS A 107 6.40 -11.47 -10.66
CA CYS A 107 6.68 -10.13 -10.11
C CYS A 107 5.62 -9.65 -9.12
N HIS A 108 4.45 -10.31 -9.09
CA HIS A 108 3.35 -9.90 -8.22
C HIS A 108 3.75 -9.84 -6.74
N ARG A 109 4.50 -10.84 -6.26
CA ARG A 109 5.01 -10.88 -4.89
C ARG A 109 5.90 -9.67 -4.59
N TRP A 110 6.69 -9.25 -5.57
CA TRP A 110 7.61 -8.13 -5.42
C TRP A 110 6.84 -6.84 -5.21
N LEU A 111 5.83 -6.55 -6.02
CA LEU A 111 5.05 -5.33 -5.89
C LEU A 111 4.16 -5.32 -4.64
N LEU A 112 3.55 -6.47 -4.30
CA LEU A 112 2.72 -6.60 -3.11
C LEU A 112 3.51 -6.36 -1.82
N LEU A 113 4.74 -6.85 -1.77
CA LEU A 113 5.61 -6.72 -0.60
C LEU A 113 6.62 -5.58 -0.75
N ALA A 114 6.45 -4.67 -1.73
CA ALA A 114 7.39 -3.57 -1.99
C ALA A 114 8.88 -4.03 -2.01
N PHE A 115 9.13 -5.19 -2.63
CA PHE A 115 10.41 -5.87 -2.76
C PHE A 115 11.10 -6.27 -1.44
N GLN A 116 10.37 -6.28 -0.32
CA GLN A 116 10.95 -6.53 1.00
C GLN A 116 11.60 -7.91 1.18
N ARG A 117 11.29 -8.88 0.30
CA ARG A 117 11.89 -10.21 0.33
C ARG A 117 13.05 -10.39 -0.65
N GLU A 118 13.33 -9.38 -1.46
CA GLU A 118 14.34 -9.44 -2.53
C GLU A 118 15.62 -8.65 -2.20
N PHE A 119 15.55 -7.73 -1.22
CA PHE A 119 16.67 -6.87 -0.81
C PHE A 119 17.09 -7.12 0.65
N GLU A 120 18.31 -6.69 1.00
CA GLU A 120 18.71 -6.60 2.40
C GLU A 120 17.81 -5.64 3.17
N HIS A 121 17.67 -5.89 4.48
CA HIS A 121 16.70 -5.21 5.33
C HIS A 121 16.74 -3.69 5.24
N SER A 122 17.94 -3.09 5.23
CA SER A 122 18.10 -1.63 5.12
C SER A 122 17.62 -1.08 3.77
N ASP A 123 17.90 -1.78 2.68
CA ASP A 123 17.52 -1.35 1.33
C ASP A 123 16.02 -1.54 1.09
N ALA A 124 15.47 -2.65 1.59
CA ALA A 124 14.05 -2.92 1.62
C ALA A 124 13.28 -1.84 2.41
N LEU A 125 13.80 -1.43 3.57
CA LEU A 125 13.21 -0.37 4.38
C LEU A 125 13.24 0.98 3.65
N ARG A 126 14.35 1.31 3.00
CA ARG A 126 14.48 2.55 2.22
C ARG A 126 13.55 2.59 1.01
N LEU A 127 13.42 1.48 0.28
CA LEU A 127 12.46 1.37 -0.82
C LEU A 127 11.02 1.52 -0.32
N PHE A 128 10.72 0.89 0.81
CA PHE A 128 9.43 1.01 1.46
C PHE A 128 9.12 2.47 1.86
N GLU A 129 10.08 3.19 2.46
CA GLU A 129 9.93 4.61 2.80
C GLU A 129 9.59 5.44 1.56
N ILE A 130 10.33 5.28 0.46
CA ILE A 130 10.11 6.04 -0.78
C ILE A 130 8.69 5.77 -1.33
N LEU A 131 8.31 4.49 -1.48
CA LEU A 131 7.01 4.10 -2.03
C LEU A 131 5.84 4.53 -1.13
N SER A 132 6.04 4.50 0.19
CA SER A 132 5.01 4.86 1.17
C SER A 132 4.87 6.38 1.29
N CYS A 133 5.98 7.12 1.27
CA CYS A 133 5.99 8.58 1.34
C CYS A 133 5.26 9.19 0.14
N ASP A 134 5.54 8.77 -1.08
CA ASP A 134 4.84 9.28 -2.28
C ASP A 134 3.32 9.10 -2.13
N HIS A 135 2.89 7.97 -1.59
CA HIS A 135 1.48 7.69 -1.39
C HIS A 135 0.86 8.53 -0.27
N LEU A 136 1.50 8.57 0.90
CA LEU A 136 1.01 9.28 2.08
C LEU A 136 1.05 10.80 1.88
N GLU A 137 2.06 11.32 1.18
CA GLU A 137 2.15 12.74 0.83
C GLU A 137 1.02 13.14 -0.11
N LEU A 138 0.73 12.33 -1.13
CA LEU A 138 -0.40 12.58 -2.02
C LEU A 138 -1.72 12.65 -1.24
N ILE A 139 -1.95 11.73 -0.30
CA ILE A 139 -3.15 11.75 0.55
C ILE A 139 -3.15 12.99 1.44
N SER A 140 -2.02 13.33 2.09
CA SER A 140 -1.91 14.52 2.94
C SER A 140 -2.30 15.78 2.16
N GLN A 141 -1.79 15.94 0.95
CA GLN A 141 -2.12 17.07 0.08
C GLN A 141 -3.61 17.11 -0.30
N GLN A 142 -4.24 15.96 -0.55
CA GLN A 142 -5.67 15.88 -0.85
C GLN A 142 -6.53 16.26 0.36
N VAL A 143 -6.17 15.75 1.53
CA VAL A 143 -6.84 16.05 2.80
C VAL A 143 -6.72 17.53 3.16
N ASP A 144 -5.55 18.14 2.96
CA ASP A 144 -5.34 19.57 3.22
C ASP A 144 -6.16 20.45 2.27
N ARG A 145 -6.26 20.08 0.98
CA ARG A 145 -7.13 20.76 0.02
C ARG A 145 -8.60 20.65 0.43
N ALA A 146 -9.06 19.47 0.85
CA ALA A 146 -10.43 19.27 1.31
C ALA A 146 -10.74 20.13 2.54
N ARG A 147 -9.88 20.12 3.57
CA ARG A 147 -10.02 20.97 4.75
C ARG A 147 -10.03 22.46 4.39
N TYR A 148 -9.19 22.87 3.45
CA TYR A 148 -9.18 24.26 2.99
C TYR A 148 -10.51 24.66 2.32
N GLN A 149 -11.06 23.80 1.47
CA GLN A 149 -12.37 24.03 0.85
C GLN A 149 -13.50 24.09 1.88
N GLU A 150 -13.52 23.20 2.87
CA GLU A 150 -14.51 23.25 3.96
C GLU A 150 -14.42 24.55 4.77
N ARG A 151 -13.20 25.01 5.07
CA ARG A 151 -12.98 26.29 5.77
C ARG A 151 -13.51 27.47 4.96
N LEU A 152 -13.31 27.46 3.65
CA LEU A 152 -13.88 28.47 2.74
C LEU A 152 -15.41 28.40 2.74
N ALA A 153 -16.00 27.20 2.56
CA ALA A 153 -17.45 27.00 2.57
C ALA A 153 -18.11 27.45 3.88
N ARG A 154 -17.47 27.19 5.03
CA ARG A 154 -17.90 27.70 6.35
C ARG A 154 -17.81 29.22 6.44
N LYS A 155 -16.74 29.86 5.93
CA LYS A 155 -16.65 31.33 5.89
C LYS A 155 -17.74 31.95 5.01
N TYR A 156 -17.99 31.41 3.82
CA TYR A 156 -19.03 31.92 2.92
C TYR A 156 -20.46 31.71 3.45
N SER A 157 -20.70 30.67 4.24
CA SER A 157 -22.00 30.45 4.90
C SER A 157 -22.20 31.32 6.14
N LEU A 158 -21.15 31.64 6.90
CA LEU A 158 -21.19 32.58 8.03
C LEU A 158 -21.33 34.04 7.58
N GLY A 159 -20.73 34.42 6.45
CA GLY A 159 -20.85 35.77 5.87
C GLY A 159 -22.18 36.06 5.17
N LYS A 160 -23.10 35.09 5.12
CA LYS A 160 -24.45 35.20 4.52
C LYS A 160 -25.59 35.22 5.56
N LYS A 161 -25.29 35.40 6.86
CA LYS A 161 -26.34 35.67 7.85
C LYS A 161 -26.80 37.13 7.70
N PRO A 162 -28.10 37.41 7.52
CA PRO A 162 -28.65 38.76 7.41
C PRO A 162 -28.48 39.55 8.71
#